data_AF-A0A2G8ITA3-F1
#
_entry.id   AF-A0A2G8ITA3-F1
#
_cell.length_a   1.000
_cell.length_b   1.000
_cell.length_c   1.000
_cell.angle_alpha   90.00
_cell.angle_beta   90.00
_cell.angle_gamma   90.00
#
_symmetry.space_group_name_H-M   'P 1'
#
loop_
_entity.id
_entity.type
_entity.pdbx_description
1 polymer ?
#
loop_
_entity_poly.entity_id
_entity_poly.type
_entity_poly.pdbx_seq_one_letter_code
_entity_poly.pdbx_strand_id
1 'polypeptide(L)'
;MNANIQQLIDQTRMKFGLDHYHLKRHGFYRYVNMFNETIYKLNMEWFPPYETEPEDDDLNPDGTAVIEVNLNTGQVESAVFVMGKTYAKKGVQFDNAYPNEVIKWIEQETNLIYGEHFHLHKEKEGELLFEEKMDDVPVTPSGMIEVKWDEHGQLIYFIHHGPFLAKKMLRAEKYSLFIEMIESLAQQQVQRVEWPSFDQNKIQPVYALEEVYIKNDGTGTIPFEDTIQEHHCFNINKFIEWEDPISEPFVGKELNIQEDISADQAFSFEPSPDTMPISEEEKDKCLKAVQIFLRQEYPNDTGKWILLSLHRDHGYIHATVKANTQEKSVLTGKIMIFIDAYTFEAVNYIDRQQMFKMCGMLDELQSPDKITLSKEEAFEKLREYLELTPIYVFDFAQKQYVLCGKLDCHYGVDAASGEVIPLQDI
;
A
#
# COMPACT_ATOMS: atom_id res chain seq x y z
N MET A 1 -4.68 -34.86 7.21
CA MET A 1 -4.06 -33.54 7.38
C MET A 1 -2.63 -33.71 7.84
N ASN A 2 -1.68 -32.90 7.35
CA ASN A 2 -0.30 -32.87 7.83
C ASN A 2 -0.30 -32.50 9.33
N ALA A 3 0.51 -33.20 10.14
CA ALA A 3 0.52 -33.04 11.61
C ALA A 3 0.80 -31.59 12.05
N ASN A 4 1.63 -30.87 11.31
CA ASN A 4 1.96 -29.47 11.58
C ASN A 4 0.73 -28.56 11.39
N ILE A 5 -0.08 -28.80 10.35
CA ILE A 5 -1.31 -28.01 10.10
C ILE A 5 -2.32 -28.26 11.22
N GLN A 6 -2.51 -29.53 11.60
CA GLN A 6 -3.45 -29.88 12.67
C GLN A 6 -3.06 -29.22 13.99
N GLN A 7 -1.77 -29.18 14.30
CA GLN A 7 -1.26 -28.48 15.48
C GLN A 7 -1.59 -26.99 15.45
N LEU A 8 -1.35 -26.29 14.33
CA LEU A 8 -1.66 -24.86 14.20
C LEU A 8 -3.16 -24.58 14.31
N ILE A 9 -3.99 -25.43 13.70
CA ILE A 9 -5.45 -25.36 13.80
C ILE A 9 -5.93 -25.57 15.24
N ASP A 10 -5.42 -26.58 15.93
CA ASP A 10 -5.81 -26.85 17.32
C ASP A 10 -5.34 -25.74 18.27
N GLN A 11 -4.13 -25.22 18.08
CA GLN A 11 -3.61 -24.08 18.83
C GLN A 11 -4.48 -22.84 18.61
N THR A 12 -4.83 -22.54 17.35
CA THR A 12 -5.71 -21.42 16.99
C THR A 12 -7.10 -21.59 17.61
N ARG A 13 -7.69 -22.79 17.50
CA ARG A 13 -8.99 -23.10 18.10
C ARG A 13 -9.01 -22.82 19.60
N MET A 14 -8.01 -23.35 20.31
CA MET A 14 -7.90 -23.19 21.77
C MET A 14 -7.68 -21.72 22.15
N LYS A 15 -6.78 -21.03 21.45
CA LYS A 15 -6.38 -19.65 21.76
C LYS A 15 -7.53 -18.65 21.62
N PHE A 16 -8.30 -18.78 20.53
CA PHE A 16 -9.40 -17.86 20.23
C PHE A 16 -10.77 -18.38 20.70
N GLY A 17 -10.81 -19.46 21.49
CA GLY A 17 -12.05 -19.96 22.09
C GLY A 17 -13.08 -20.47 21.07
N LEU A 18 -12.60 -21.07 19.98
CA LEU A 18 -13.40 -21.45 18.80
C LEU A 18 -14.03 -22.85 18.92
N ASP A 19 -14.18 -23.39 20.14
CA ASP A 19 -14.68 -24.77 20.36
C ASP A 19 -16.11 -25.01 19.83
N HIS A 20 -16.92 -23.95 19.74
CA HIS A 20 -18.27 -24.03 19.16
C HIS A 20 -18.32 -23.63 17.69
N TYR A 21 -17.19 -23.18 17.12
CA TYR A 21 -17.09 -22.89 15.71
C TYR A 21 -16.74 -24.15 14.93
N HIS A 22 -17.03 -24.13 13.64
CA HIS A 22 -16.58 -25.15 12.71
C HIS A 22 -15.58 -24.56 11.72
N LEU A 23 -14.40 -25.18 11.59
CA LEU A 23 -13.45 -24.80 10.55
C LEU A 23 -14.04 -25.20 9.20
N LYS A 24 -14.49 -24.20 8.43
CA LYS A 24 -15.19 -24.39 7.17
C LYS A 24 -14.22 -24.42 5.99
N ARG A 25 -13.31 -23.45 5.94
CA ARG A 25 -12.27 -23.32 4.90
C ARG A 25 -10.92 -23.08 5.56
N HIS A 26 -9.88 -23.62 4.95
CA HIS A 26 -8.50 -23.23 5.24
C HIS A 26 -7.68 -23.35 3.96
N GLY A 27 -6.68 -22.48 3.82
CA GLY A 27 -5.86 -22.40 2.63
C GLY A 27 -4.50 -21.80 2.94
N PHE A 28 -3.56 -22.00 2.03
CA PHE A 28 -2.24 -21.40 2.11
C PHE A 28 -2.16 -20.23 1.15
N TYR A 29 -1.53 -19.16 1.60
CA TYR A 29 -1.27 -17.98 0.82
C TYR A 29 0.20 -17.63 0.97
N ARG A 30 0.77 -16.97 -0.03
CA ARG A 30 2.07 -16.36 0.11
C ARG A 30 2.05 -14.96 -0.46
N TYR A 31 2.96 -14.14 0.02
CA TYR A 31 3.24 -12.84 -0.56
C TYR A 31 4.74 -12.56 -0.43
N VAL A 32 5.23 -11.62 -1.23
CA VAL A 32 6.60 -11.12 -1.10
C VAL A 32 6.56 -9.83 -0.29
N ASN A 33 7.32 -9.78 0.79
CA ASN A 33 7.41 -8.57 1.61
C ASN A 33 8.35 -7.53 0.97
N MET A 34 8.38 -6.32 1.52
CA MET A 34 9.25 -5.24 1.06
C MET A 34 10.77 -5.54 1.07
N PHE A 35 11.22 -6.61 1.74
CA PHE A 35 12.61 -7.06 1.77
C PHE A 35 12.92 -8.17 0.76
N ASN A 36 12.00 -8.46 -0.17
CA ASN A 36 12.08 -9.56 -1.13
C ASN A 36 12.05 -10.96 -0.49
N GLU A 37 11.38 -11.11 0.64
CA GLU A 37 11.24 -12.39 1.33
C GLU A 37 9.85 -12.98 1.08
N THR A 38 9.80 -14.28 0.80
CA THR A 38 8.53 -15.01 0.67
C THR A 38 7.99 -15.35 2.05
N ILE A 39 6.80 -14.83 2.35
CA ILE A 39 6.08 -15.11 3.59
C ILE A 39 4.91 -16.01 3.26
N TYR A 40 4.79 -17.12 3.98
CA TYR A 40 3.65 -18.02 3.87
C TYR A 40 2.68 -17.80 5.04
N LYS A 41 1.38 -17.83 4.73
CA LYS A 41 0.30 -17.78 5.70
C LYS A 41 -0.60 -19.00 5.58
N LEU A 42 -1.09 -19.47 6.72
CA LEU A 42 -2.26 -20.33 6.82
C LEU A 42 -3.46 -19.45 7.15
N ASN A 43 -4.40 -19.33 6.23
CA ASN A 43 -5.70 -18.71 6.46
C ASN A 43 -6.69 -19.77 6.93
N MET A 44 -7.49 -19.44 7.94
CA MET A 44 -8.53 -20.32 8.48
C MET A 44 -9.83 -19.54 8.68
N GLU A 45 -10.92 -20.06 8.13
CA GLU A 45 -12.25 -19.48 8.26
C GLU A 45 -13.13 -20.39 9.12
N TRP A 46 -13.48 -19.87 10.29
CA TRP A 46 -14.25 -20.56 11.30
C TRP A 46 -15.65 -19.99 11.35
N PHE A 47 -16.64 -20.80 11.00
CA PHE A 47 -18.03 -20.38 10.95
C PHE A 47 -18.71 -20.64 12.30
N PRO A 48 -19.62 -19.75 12.74
CA PRO A 48 -20.33 -19.93 14.00
C PRO A 48 -21.32 -21.11 13.93
N PRO A 49 -21.78 -21.65 15.08
CA PRO A 49 -22.58 -22.88 15.14
C PRO A 49 -24.01 -22.76 14.60
N TYR A 50 -24.54 -21.54 14.44
CA TYR A 50 -25.95 -21.30 14.14
C TYR A 50 -26.21 -20.76 12.72
N GLU A 51 -25.17 -20.38 11.99
CA GLU A 51 -25.31 -19.84 10.64
C GLU A 51 -25.32 -20.96 9.61
N THR A 52 -26.29 -20.90 8.70
CA THR A 52 -26.28 -21.70 7.47
C THR A 52 -25.33 -21.08 6.46
N GLU A 53 -24.76 -21.90 5.57
CA GLU A 53 -23.98 -21.41 4.44
C GLU A 53 -24.76 -20.29 3.72
N PRO A 54 -24.12 -19.14 3.42
CA PRO A 54 -24.78 -18.10 2.68
C PRO A 54 -25.19 -18.62 1.30
N GLU A 55 -26.25 -18.07 0.71
CA GLU A 55 -26.66 -18.40 -0.66
C GLU A 55 -25.59 -17.98 -1.69
N ASP A 56 -24.71 -17.06 -1.28
CA ASP A 56 -23.55 -16.59 -2.03
C ASP A 56 -22.27 -17.13 -1.37
N ASP A 57 -21.58 -18.05 -2.06
CA ASP A 57 -20.38 -18.72 -1.57
C ASP A 57 -19.20 -17.75 -1.32
N ASP A 58 -19.28 -16.52 -1.85
CA ASP A 58 -18.24 -15.48 -1.74
C ASP A 58 -18.36 -14.61 -0.48
N LEU A 59 -19.41 -14.78 0.34
CA LEU A 59 -19.60 -14.03 1.58
C LEU A 59 -19.38 -14.90 2.81
N ASN A 60 -18.72 -14.33 3.82
CA ASN A 60 -18.62 -14.97 5.14
C ASN A 60 -19.81 -14.54 6.02
N PRO A 61 -20.50 -15.47 6.71
CA PRO A 61 -21.55 -15.13 7.66
C PRO A 61 -21.07 -14.22 8.80
N ASP A 62 -22.01 -13.49 9.40
CA ASP A 62 -21.78 -12.66 10.58
C ASP A 62 -21.11 -13.44 11.72
N GLY A 63 -20.03 -12.88 12.24
CA GLY A 63 -19.24 -13.46 13.32
C GLY A 63 -18.39 -14.68 12.97
N THR A 64 -18.25 -15.00 11.68
CA THR A 64 -17.15 -15.84 11.18
C THR A 64 -15.81 -15.29 11.65
N ALA A 65 -14.95 -16.15 12.19
CA ALA A 65 -13.59 -15.78 12.56
C ALA A 65 -12.63 -16.15 11.43
N VAL A 66 -12.01 -15.14 10.82
CA VAL A 66 -10.96 -15.30 9.81
C VAL A 66 -9.62 -15.05 10.49
N ILE A 67 -8.78 -16.07 10.56
CA ILE A 67 -7.52 -16.03 11.30
C ILE A 67 -6.37 -16.44 10.40
N GLU A 68 -5.36 -15.57 10.31
CA GLU A 68 -4.14 -15.83 9.56
C GLU A 68 -2.96 -16.08 10.50
N VAL A 69 -2.23 -17.17 10.23
CA VAL A 69 -1.01 -17.53 10.95
C VAL A 69 0.16 -17.48 9.98
N ASN A 70 1.19 -16.71 10.33
CA ASN A 70 2.46 -16.71 9.61
C ASN A 70 3.17 -18.04 9.84
N LEU A 71 3.44 -18.79 8.77
CA LEU A 71 4.07 -20.10 8.87
C LEU A 71 5.57 -20.03 9.13
N ASN A 72 6.23 -18.93 8.78
CA ASN A 72 7.65 -18.71 9.04
C ASN A 72 7.91 -18.49 10.55
N THR A 73 7.00 -17.82 11.26
CA THR A 73 7.15 -17.50 12.69
C THR A 73 6.24 -18.32 13.62
N GLY A 74 5.15 -18.89 13.10
CA GLY A 74 4.09 -19.54 13.87
C GLY A 74 3.18 -18.55 14.62
N GLN A 75 3.32 -17.25 14.40
CA GLN A 75 2.56 -16.20 15.09
C GLN A 75 1.27 -15.87 14.32
N VAL A 76 0.25 -15.44 15.06
CA VAL A 76 -0.98 -14.93 14.45
C VAL A 76 -0.68 -13.53 13.91
N GLU A 77 -1.02 -13.28 12.65
CA GLU A 77 -0.93 -11.96 12.03
C GLU A 77 -2.26 -11.24 12.03
N SER A 78 -3.37 -11.98 11.90
CA SER A 78 -4.69 -11.38 11.97
C SER A 78 -5.70 -12.33 12.60
N ALA A 79 -6.66 -11.75 13.32
CA ALA A 79 -7.86 -12.43 13.80
C ALA A 79 -9.03 -11.46 13.68
N VAL A 80 -9.87 -11.67 12.66
CA VAL A 80 -10.98 -10.78 12.32
C VAL A 80 -12.30 -11.52 12.49
N PHE A 81 -13.18 -10.99 13.32
CA PHE A 81 -14.54 -11.48 13.47
C PHE A 81 -15.48 -10.64 12.63
N VAL A 82 -16.09 -11.26 11.62
CA VAL A 82 -16.93 -10.59 10.62
C VAL A 82 -18.05 -9.79 11.30
N MET A 83 -18.22 -8.54 10.86
CA MET A 83 -19.17 -7.57 11.44
C MET A 83 -18.94 -7.26 12.92
N GLY A 84 -17.75 -7.52 13.47
CA GLY A 84 -17.41 -7.25 14.86
C GLY A 84 -18.18 -8.11 15.86
N LYS A 85 -18.67 -9.29 15.44
CA LYS A 85 -19.46 -10.20 16.27
C LYS A 85 -18.65 -11.43 16.63
N THR A 86 -18.56 -11.78 17.91
CA THR A 86 -17.89 -13.02 18.35
C THR A 86 -18.83 -13.91 19.14
N TYR A 87 -18.72 -15.22 18.91
CA TYR A 87 -19.38 -16.28 19.67
C TYR A 87 -18.36 -17.14 20.42
N ALA A 88 -17.11 -16.69 20.46
CA ALA A 88 -16.01 -17.40 21.10
C ALA A 88 -16.29 -17.55 22.60
N LYS A 89 -16.00 -18.74 23.14
CA LYS A 89 -16.09 -18.98 24.58
C LYS A 89 -14.70 -19.21 25.13
N LYS A 90 -14.33 -18.43 26.15
CA LYS A 90 -12.98 -18.44 26.75
C LYS A 90 -11.88 -18.11 25.73
N GLY A 91 -12.19 -17.26 24.75
CA GLY A 91 -11.20 -16.70 23.83
C GLY A 91 -10.43 -15.54 24.47
N VAL A 92 -9.75 -14.75 23.64
CA VAL A 92 -9.08 -13.53 24.09
C VAL A 92 -10.12 -12.53 24.59
N GLN A 93 -10.00 -12.14 25.85
CA GLN A 93 -10.84 -11.15 26.51
C GLN A 93 -9.93 -10.27 27.36
N PHE A 94 -10.17 -8.97 27.32
CA PHE A 94 -9.44 -7.99 28.09
C PHE A 94 -10.38 -7.44 29.18
N ASP A 95 -9.89 -7.36 30.42
CA ASP A 95 -10.64 -6.82 31.55
C ASP A 95 -10.53 -5.28 31.59
N ASN A 96 -11.18 -4.64 32.56
CA ASN A 96 -11.27 -3.19 32.73
C ASN A 96 -9.92 -2.43 32.92
N ALA A 97 -8.76 -3.09 32.81
CA ALA A 97 -7.43 -2.51 32.98
C ALA A 97 -6.74 -2.13 31.64
N TYR A 98 -7.51 -1.59 30.71
CA TYR A 98 -6.98 -0.96 29.49
C TYR A 98 -6.16 0.30 29.81
N PRO A 99 -5.09 0.60 29.06
CA PRO A 99 -4.56 -0.12 27.89
C PRO A 99 -3.58 -1.26 28.24
N ASN A 100 -3.22 -1.45 29.51
CA ASN A 100 -2.09 -2.30 29.92
C ASN A 100 -2.27 -3.80 29.60
N GLU A 101 -3.48 -4.33 29.67
CA GLU A 101 -3.73 -5.75 29.36
C GLU A 101 -3.59 -6.05 27.87
N VAL A 102 -4.10 -5.16 27.01
CA VAL A 102 -3.94 -5.27 25.56
C VAL A 102 -2.47 -5.21 25.19
N ILE A 103 -1.71 -4.27 25.77
CA ILE A 103 -0.27 -4.18 25.57
C ILE A 103 0.44 -5.50 25.91
N LYS A 104 0.20 -6.04 27.11
CA LYS A 104 0.82 -7.31 27.53
C LYS A 104 0.45 -8.47 26.62
N TRP A 105 -0.80 -8.52 26.15
CA TRP A 105 -1.24 -9.54 25.22
C TRP A 105 -0.51 -9.40 23.87
N ILE A 106 -0.38 -8.19 23.33
CA ILE A 106 0.40 -7.92 22.10
C ILE A 106 1.85 -8.37 22.27
N GLU A 107 2.50 -8.04 23.38
CA GLU A 107 3.90 -8.44 23.64
C GLU A 107 4.06 -9.97 23.66
N GLN A 108 3.09 -10.68 24.24
CA GLN A 108 3.07 -12.15 24.24
C GLN A 108 2.80 -12.74 22.85
N GLU A 109 1.94 -12.10 22.06
CA GLU A 109 1.57 -12.55 20.72
C GLU A 109 2.72 -12.38 19.73
N THR A 110 3.35 -11.21 19.78
CA THR A 110 4.27 -10.73 18.75
C THR A 110 5.73 -10.86 19.14
N ASN A 111 6.05 -11.07 20.42
CA ASN A 111 7.39 -10.92 21.00
C ASN A 111 7.98 -9.51 20.83
N LEU A 112 7.14 -8.52 20.53
CA LEU A 112 7.52 -7.11 20.54
C LEU A 112 7.43 -6.57 21.97
N ILE A 113 8.01 -5.39 22.18
CA ILE A 113 8.11 -4.76 23.50
C ILE A 113 7.56 -3.35 23.37
N TYR A 114 6.57 -3.01 24.21
CA TYR A 114 5.95 -1.69 24.19
C TYR A 114 6.92 -0.61 24.66
N GLY A 115 6.92 0.53 23.98
CA GLY A 115 7.87 1.61 24.22
C GLY A 115 9.27 1.36 23.65
N GLU A 116 9.52 0.17 23.07
CA GLU A 116 10.76 -0.12 22.33
C GLU A 116 10.52 -0.39 20.85
N HIS A 117 9.54 -1.23 20.54
CA HIS A 117 9.23 -1.65 19.17
C HIS A 117 7.93 -1.01 18.66
N PHE A 118 6.94 -0.81 19.53
CA PHE A 118 5.66 -0.23 19.17
C PHE A 118 5.17 0.73 20.25
N HIS A 119 4.41 1.74 19.82
CA HIS A 119 3.94 2.84 20.65
C HIS A 119 2.47 3.13 20.36
N LEU A 120 1.71 3.57 21.37
CA LEU A 120 0.31 3.93 21.18
C LEU A 120 0.21 5.14 20.24
N HIS A 121 -0.48 4.96 19.11
CA HIS A 121 -0.74 6.02 18.14
C HIS A 121 -2.13 6.64 18.39
N LYS A 122 -3.15 5.81 18.60
CA LYS A 122 -4.53 6.26 18.76
C LYS A 122 -5.31 5.36 19.70
N GLU A 123 -6.13 6.01 20.53
CA GLU A 123 -7.00 5.37 21.51
C GLU A 123 -8.44 5.86 21.29
N LYS A 124 -9.36 4.90 21.23
CA LYS A 124 -10.80 5.10 21.20
C LYS A 124 -11.46 4.05 22.09
N GLU A 125 -12.71 4.27 22.46
CA GLU A 125 -13.50 3.25 23.14
C GLU A 125 -13.58 1.99 22.26
N GLY A 126 -13.09 0.86 22.79
CA GLY A 126 -13.09 -0.43 22.08
C GLY A 126 -11.97 -0.63 21.03
N GLU A 127 -11.04 0.32 20.86
CA GLU A 127 -10.03 0.28 19.78
C GLU A 127 -8.71 0.93 20.20
N LEU A 128 -7.60 0.21 19.99
CA LEU A 128 -6.23 0.75 20.10
C LEU A 128 -5.48 0.52 18.80
N LEU A 129 -4.78 1.56 18.37
CA LEU A 129 -3.87 1.52 17.24
C LEU A 129 -2.46 1.86 17.73
N PHE A 130 -1.50 1.01 17.38
CA PHE A 130 -0.10 1.15 17.68
C PHE A 130 0.74 1.21 16.41
N GLU A 131 1.85 1.92 16.46
CA GLU A 131 2.78 2.08 15.35
C GLU A 131 4.24 1.91 15.82
N GLU A 132 5.11 1.50 14.90
CA GLU A 132 6.56 1.54 15.10
C GLU A 132 7.04 3.01 15.15
N LYS A 133 7.83 3.33 16.18
CA LYS A 133 8.53 4.61 16.30
C LYS A 133 9.90 4.38 16.91
N MET A 134 10.83 5.28 16.59
CA MET A 134 12.21 5.23 17.07
C MET A 134 12.55 6.54 17.77
N ASP A 135 12.80 6.50 19.07
CA ASP A 135 13.11 7.68 19.89
C ASP A 135 12.10 8.84 19.66
N ASP A 136 10.79 8.49 19.68
CA ASP A 136 9.65 9.37 19.35
C ASP A 136 9.59 9.92 17.91
N VAL A 137 10.53 9.52 17.04
CA VAL A 137 10.53 9.84 15.61
C VAL A 137 9.77 8.76 14.83
N PRO A 138 8.82 9.13 13.95
CA PRO A 138 8.11 8.17 13.11
C PRO A 138 9.06 7.46 12.15
N VAL A 139 8.67 6.28 11.67
CA VAL A 139 9.41 5.51 10.68
C VAL A 139 8.53 5.24 9.46
N THR A 140 9.12 5.12 8.27
CA THR A 140 8.40 4.70 7.07
C THR A 140 9.25 3.77 6.19
N PRO A 141 8.69 2.64 5.72
CA PRO A 141 7.37 2.11 6.12
C PRO A 141 7.36 1.70 7.61
N SER A 142 6.19 1.78 8.25
CA SER A 142 6.01 1.46 9.67
C SER A 142 5.30 0.13 9.86
N GLY A 143 5.68 -0.60 10.90
CA GLY A 143 4.83 -1.61 11.51
C GLY A 143 3.59 -0.98 12.15
N MET A 144 2.45 -1.67 12.10
CA MET A 144 1.17 -1.25 12.66
C MET A 144 0.50 -2.43 13.37
N ILE A 145 -0.05 -2.18 14.56
CA ILE A 145 -0.88 -3.15 15.28
C ILE A 145 -2.21 -2.49 15.63
N GLU A 146 -3.31 -3.10 15.20
CA GLU A 146 -4.66 -2.66 15.53
C GLU A 146 -5.37 -3.75 16.34
N VAL A 147 -5.99 -3.36 17.45
CA VAL A 147 -6.76 -4.26 18.32
C VAL A 147 -8.12 -3.64 18.60
N LYS A 148 -9.20 -4.41 18.39
CA LYS A 148 -10.56 -4.03 18.78
C LYS A 148 -11.24 -5.11 19.59
N TRP A 149 -12.11 -4.68 20.49
CA TRP A 149 -12.91 -5.55 21.34
C TRP A 149 -14.35 -5.05 21.43
N ASP A 150 -15.26 -5.96 21.79
CA ASP A 150 -16.69 -5.64 21.98
C ASP A 150 -16.98 -5.02 23.37
N GLU A 151 -18.25 -4.73 23.63
CA GLU A 151 -18.72 -4.18 24.92
C GLU A 151 -18.48 -5.09 26.13
N HIS A 152 -18.13 -6.37 25.91
CA HIS A 152 -17.78 -7.34 26.94
C HIS A 152 -16.26 -7.55 27.07
N GLY A 153 -15.47 -6.81 26.31
CA GLY A 153 -14.01 -6.91 26.27
C GLY A 153 -13.49 -8.07 25.42
N GLN A 154 -14.33 -8.78 24.67
CA GLN A 154 -13.91 -9.90 23.84
C GLN A 154 -13.25 -9.39 22.56
N LEU A 155 -12.13 -10.01 22.16
CA LEU A 155 -11.44 -9.66 20.92
C LEU A 155 -12.36 -9.89 19.71
N ILE A 156 -12.50 -8.86 18.86
CA ILE A 156 -13.23 -8.94 17.58
C ILE A 156 -12.36 -8.58 16.39
N TYR A 157 -11.20 -7.94 16.62
CA TYR A 157 -10.28 -7.55 15.57
C TYR A 157 -8.86 -7.49 16.09
N PHE A 158 -7.95 -8.13 15.39
CA PHE A 158 -6.51 -8.00 15.56
C PHE A 158 -5.85 -8.02 14.20
N ILE A 159 -4.98 -7.05 13.93
CA ILE A 159 -4.05 -7.09 12.81
C ILE A 159 -2.67 -6.67 13.31
N HIS A 160 -1.66 -7.44 12.93
CA HIS A 160 -0.25 -7.13 13.05
C HIS A 160 0.34 -7.09 11.63
N HIS A 161 0.65 -5.88 11.16
CA HIS A 161 1.09 -5.62 9.80
C HIS A 161 2.41 -4.85 9.78
N GLY A 162 3.20 -5.06 8.73
CA GLY A 162 4.43 -4.32 8.47
C GLY A 162 5.65 -4.80 9.29
N PRO A 163 6.84 -4.29 8.96
CA PRO A 163 8.05 -4.66 9.67
C PRO A 163 8.15 -3.93 11.02
N PHE A 164 8.60 -4.63 12.07
CA PHE A 164 9.01 -4.03 13.34
C PHE A 164 10.53 -4.20 13.50
N LEU A 165 11.28 -3.54 12.60
CA LEU A 165 12.72 -3.77 12.41
C LEU A 165 13.58 -2.50 12.55
N ALA A 166 12.98 -1.33 12.74
CA ALA A 166 13.70 -0.06 12.69
C ALA A 166 14.87 -0.02 13.68
N LYS A 167 14.66 -0.52 14.91
CA LYS A 167 15.70 -0.58 15.96
C LYS A 167 16.93 -1.40 15.59
N LYS A 168 16.78 -2.43 14.76
CA LYS A 168 17.90 -3.30 14.34
C LYS A 168 18.67 -2.74 13.15
N MET A 169 18.02 -1.90 12.35
CA MET A 169 18.52 -1.42 11.05
C MET A 169 18.75 0.10 11.04
N LEU A 170 18.85 0.72 12.22
CA LEU A 170 18.97 2.18 12.34
C LEU A 170 20.41 2.65 12.21
N ARG A 171 20.59 3.75 11.49
CA ARG A 171 21.76 4.62 11.66
C ARG A 171 21.40 5.79 12.59
N ALA A 172 21.95 5.75 13.81
CA ALA A 172 21.74 6.82 14.78
C ALA A 172 22.40 8.13 14.32
N GLU A 173 21.61 9.20 14.21
CA GLU A 173 22.04 10.52 13.76
C GLU A 173 21.29 11.61 14.54
N LYS A 174 21.86 12.81 14.61
CA LYS A 174 21.18 13.98 15.17
C LYS A 174 20.52 14.76 14.05
N TYR A 175 19.24 15.08 14.21
CA TYR A 175 18.53 15.90 13.24
C TYR A 175 19.13 17.30 13.12
N SER A 176 19.35 17.77 11.90
CA SER A 176 20.01 19.05 11.61
C SER A 176 19.34 19.90 10.54
N LEU A 177 18.30 19.39 9.87
CA LEU A 177 17.62 20.15 8.80
C LEU A 177 16.67 21.21 9.38
N PHE A 178 16.52 22.30 8.64
CA PHE A 178 15.51 23.33 8.83
C PHE A 178 15.11 23.93 7.48
N ILE A 179 13.91 24.50 7.38
CA ILE A 179 13.29 24.90 6.10
C ILE A 179 14.18 25.86 5.29
N GLU A 180 14.85 26.78 5.96
CA GLU A 180 15.73 27.77 5.30
C GLU A 180 16.93 27.12 4.59
N MET A 181 17.36 25.91 4.99
CA MET A 181 18.41 25.17 4.27
C MET A 181 17.93 24.56 2.96
N ILE A 182 16.63 24.30 2.85
CA ILE A 182 16.03 23.50 1.78
C ILE A 182 15.06 24.32 0.92
N GLU A 183 15.02 25.64 1.09
CA GLU A 183 14.04 26.53 0.44
C GLU A 183 14.04 26.35 -1.09
N SER A 184 15.22 26.29 -1.71
CA SER A 184 15.33 26.07 -3.16
C SER A 184 14.76 24.72 -3.59
N LEU A 185 14.92 23.68 -2.75
CA LEU A 185 14.36 22.36 -3.00
C LEU A 185 12.83 22.38 -2.83
N ALA A 186 12.33 23.01 -1.77
CA ALA A 186 10.89 23.16 -1.54
C ALA A 186 10.20 23.88 -2.70
N GLN A 187 10.82 24.95 -3.22
CA GLN A 187 10.33 25.63 -4.41
C GLN A 187 10.33 24.71 -5.64
N GLN A 188 11.35 23.88 -5.82
CA GLN A 188 11.38 22.91 -6.91
C GLN A 188 10.25 21.88 -6.80
N GLN A 189 9.89 21.47 -5.58
CA GLN A 189 8.84 20.48 -5.32
C GLN A 189 7.40 20.98 -5.46
N VAL A 190 7.19 22.30 -5.56
CA VAL A 190 5.85 22.81 -5.92
C VAL A 190 5.51 22.41 -7.35
N GLN A 191 4.48 21.60 -7.52
CA GLN A 191 3.99 21.17 -8.83
C GLN A 191 2.59 21.73 -9.06
N ARG A 192 2.29 22.03 -10.33
CA ARG A 192 0.90 22.29 -10.71
C ARG A 192 0.23 20.95 -10.96
N VAL A 193 -0.89 20.74 -10.30
CA VAL A 193 -1.75 19.58 -10.43
C VAL A 193 -3.17 19.97 -10.84
N GLU A 194 -3.78 19.16 -11.68
CA GLU A 194 -5.22 19.25 -11.95
C GLU A 194 -5.97 18.33 -10.99
N TRP A 195 -6.83 18.93 -10.15
CA TRP A 195 -7.56 18.25 -9.09
C TRP A 195 -9.08 18.29 -9.34
N PRO A 196 -9.81 17.17 -9.21
CA PRO A 196 -11.27 17.17 -9.31
C PRO A 196 -11.90 17.80 -8.06
N SER A 197 -12.54 18.96 -8.18
CA SER A 197 -13.38 19.49 -7.08
C SER A 197 -14.83 19.07 -7.32
N PHE A 198 -15.31 18.11 -6.52
CA PHE A 198 -16.69 17.63 -6.60
C PHE A 198 -17.69 18.66 -6.10
N ASP A 199 -17.34 19.41 -5.06
CA ASP A 199 -18.18 20.49 -4.50
C ASP A 199 -18.43 21.61 -5.52
N GLN A 200 -17.42 21.93 -6.35
CA GLN A 200 -17.52 22.95 -7.38
C GLN A 200 -17.86 22.38 -8.77
N ASN A 201 -17.98 21.05 -8.88
CA ASN A 201 -18.18 20.31 -10.13
C ASN A 201 -17.24 20.79 -11.26
N LYS A 202 -15.96 20.97 -10.94
CA LYS A 202 -14.94 21.45 -11.88
C LYS A 202 -13.56 20.89 -11.58
N ILE A 203 -12.71 20.83 -12.60
CA ILE A 203 -11.28 20.58 -12.43
C ILE A 203 -10.65 21.89 -11.94
N GLN A 204 -9.96 21.86 -10.81
CA GLN A 204 -9.22 23.00 -10.28
C GLN A 204 -7.72 22.84 -10.60
N PRO A 205 -7.08 23.87 -11.20
CA PRO A 205 -5.63 23.89 -11.30
C PRO A 205 -5.06 24.38 -9.97
N VAL A 206 -4.26 23.54 -9.31
CA VAL A 206 -3.71 23.83 -7.97
C VAL A 206 -2.19 23.71 -8.00
N TYR A 207 -1.47 24.66 -7.42
CA TYR A 207 -0.07 24.48 -7.06
C TYR A 207 0.00 23.83 -5.68
N ALA A 208 0.61 22.64 -5.60
CA ALA A 208 0.76 21.88 -4.36
C ALA A 208 2.21 21.37 -4.22
N LEU A 209 2.63 21.13 -2.99
CA LEU A 209 3.94 20.54 -2.71
C LEU A 209 3.86 19.02 -2.94
N GLU A 210 4.77 18.48 -3.74
CA GLU A 210 4.96 17.03 -3.83
C GLU A 210 5.77 16.55 -2.62
N GLU A 211 5.19 15.63 -1.83
CA GLU A 211 5.84 15.08 -0.65
C GLU A 211 7.20 14.46 -1.00
N VAL A 212 8.22 14.82 -0.23
CA VAL A 212 9.58 14.29 -0.41
C VAL A 212 10.28 14.14 0.92
N TYR A 213 11.13 13.12 1.03
CA TYR A 213 12.05 12.96 2.15
C TYR A 213 13.43 13.50 1.78
N ILE A 214 14.02 14.28 2.67
CA ILE A 214 15.32 14.91 2.48
C ILE A 214 16.29 14.27 3.45
N LYS A 215 17.39 13.69 2.95
CA LYS A 215 18.40 13.08 3.83
C LYS A 215 18.94 14.13 4.80
N ASN A 216 19.12 13.75 6.06
CA ASN A 216 19.47 14.69 7.13
C ASN A 216 20.80 15.44 6.90
N ASP A 217 21.70 14.89 6.08
CA ASP A 217 22.96 15.52 5.66
C ASP A 217 22.80 16.52 4.48
N GLY A 218 21.60 16.66 3.93
CA GLY A 218 21.28 17.53 2.79
C GLY A 218 21.81 17.03 1.45
N THR A 219 22.35 15.80 1.36
CA THR A 219 23.02 15.29 0.15
C THR A 219 22.10 14.73 -0.91
N GLY A 220 20.81 14.54 -0.61
CA GLY A 220 19.85 14.02 -1.56
C GLY A 220 18.44 13.85 -1.00
N THR A 221 17.56 13.35 -1.85
CA THR A 221 16.14 13.13 -1.56
C THR A 221 15.75 11.67 -1.79
N ILE A 222 14.71 11.23 -1.10
CA ILE A 222 14.00 9.98 -1.34
C ILE A 222 12.56 10.37 -1.70
N PRO A 223 12.08 10.13 -2.93
CA PRO A 223 10.71 10.38 -3.33
C PRO A 223 9.72 9.60 -2.45
N PHE A 224 8.55 10.20 -2.19
CA PHE A 224 7.48 9.50 -1.46
C PHE A 224 7.00 8.24 -2.17
N GLU A 225 6.86 8.30 -3.50
CA GLU A 225 6.46 7.16 -4.33
C GLU A 225 7.42 5.97 -4.20
N ASP A 226 8.72 6.26 -4.04
CA ASP A 226 9.76 5.25 -3.83
C ASP A 226 9.68 4.60 -2.44
N THR A 227 8.80 5.08 -1.53
CA THR A 227 8.55 4.44 -0.21
C THR A 227 7.27 3.61 -0.17
N ILE A 228 6.38 3.80 -1.16
CA ILE A 228 5.07 3.13 -1.25
C ILE A 228 5.04 2.08 -2.35
N GLN A 229 5.82 2.25 -3.43
CA GLN A 229 5.87 1.29 -4.52
C GLN A 229 6.89 0.19 -4.24
N GLU A 230 6.40 -1.05 -4.33
CA GLU A 230 7.12 -2.30 -4.18
C GLU A 230 8.47 -2.28 -4.91
N HIS A 231 9.54 -2.52 -4.16
CA HIS A 231 10.96 -2.50 -4.57
C HIS A 231 11.35 -3.55 -5.62
N HIS A 232 10.36 -4.22 -6.19
CA HIS A 232 10.49 -5.08 -7.36
C HIS A 232 10.25 -4.29 -8.66
N CYS A 233 9.98 -2.98 -8.57
CA CYS A 233 9.91 -2.07 -9.70
C CYS A 233 11.30 -1.81 -10.31
N PHE A 234 11.54 -2.36 -11.50
CA PHE A 234 12.64 -1.95 -12.37
C PHE A 234 12.29 -0.64 -13.06
N ASN A 235 12.91 0.45 -12.65
CA ASN A 235 12.75 1.75 -13.30
C ASN A 235 13.44 1.76 -14.68
N ILE A 236 12.65 1.99 -15.73
CA ILE A 236 13.09 1.94 -17.14
C ILE A 236 13.13 3.34 -17.75
N ASN A 237 12.12 4.18 -17.48
CA ASN A 237 11.98 5.53 -18.03
C ASN A 237 12.21 5.61 -19.55
N LYS A 238 11.49 4.77 -20.32
CA LYS A 238 11.65 4.66 -21.78
C LYS A 238 10.42 5.13 -22.54
N PHE A 239 10.62 6.01 -23.52
CA PHE A 239 9.59 6.40 -24.47
C PHE A 239 9.17 5.22 -25.34
N ILE A 240 7.86 5.06 -25.52
CA ILE A 240 7.28 4.03 -26.36
C ILE A 240 6.85 4.65 -27.68
N GLU A 241 7.47 4.20 -28.76
CA GLU A 241 7.24 4.67 -30.12
C GLU A 241 6.91 3.49 -31.02
N TRP A 242 6.07 3.71 -32.02
CA TRP A 242 5.74 2.77 -33.08
C TRP A 242 5.46 3.50 -34.40
N GLU A 243 5.66 2.80 -35.51
CA GLU A 243 5.41 3.32 -36.86
C GLU A 243 3.95 3.10 -37.29
N ASP A 244 3.47 1.86 -37.17
CA ASP A 244 2.13 1.48 -37.63
C ASP A 244 1.19 1.17 -36.45
N PRO A 245 -0.05 1.67 -36.43
CA PRO A 245 -1.07 1.26 -35.45
C PRO A 245 -1.53 -0.18 -35.67
N ILE A 246 -2.19 -0.77 -34.67
CA ILE A 246 -2.87 -2.07 -34.80
C ILE A 246 -4.38 -1.81 -34.81
N SER A 247 -5.08 -2.36 -35.79
CA SER A 247 -6.53 -2.16 -35.95
C SER A 247 -7.37 -3.05 -35.04
N GLU A 248 -6.81 -4.19 -34.65
CA GLU A 248 -7.45 -5.19 -33.81
C GLU A 248 -7.51 -4.67 -32.36
N PRO A 249 -8.71 -4.54 -31.78
CA PRO A 249 -8.85 -4.05 -30.42
C PRO A 249 -8.21 -5.00 -29.41
N PHE A 250 -7.77 -4.46 -28.28
CA PHE A 250 -7.31 -5.30 -27.19
C PHE A 250 -8.50 -6.09 -26.61
N VAL A 251 -8.27 -7.37 -26.32
CA VAL A 251 -9.26 -8.23 -25.66
C VAL A 251 -8.67 -8.67 -24.34
N GLY A 252 -9.15 -8.04 -23.25
CA GLY A 252 -8.76 -8.40 -21.90
C GLY A 252 -9.14 -9.83 -21.55
N LYS A 253 -8.26 -10.49 -20.80
CA LYS A 253 -8.46 -11.81 -20.18
C LYS A 253 -8.69 -11.60 -18.68
N GLU A 254 -9.44 -12.50 -18.08
CA GLU A 254 -9.62 -12.54 -16.63
C GLU A 254 -8.27 -12.76 -15.94
N LEU A 255 -8.02 -12.00 -14.87
CA LEU A 255 -6.81 -12.14 -14.06
C LEU A 255 -7.06 -13.23 -13.02
N ASN A 256 -6.15 -14.20 -12.94
CA ASN A 256 -6.15 -15.17 -11.86
C ASN A 256 -5.09 -14.78 -10.83
N ILE A 257 -5.51 -14.04 -9.82
CA ILE A 257 -4.66 -13.58 -8.72
C ILE A 257 -4.60 -14.65 -7.61
N GLN A 258 -5.48 -15.65 -7.63
CA GLN A 258 -5.48 -16.74 -6.66
C GLN A 258 -4.47 -17.81 -7.05
N GLU A 259 -3.53 -18.08 -6.14
CA GLU A 259 -2.57 -19.16 -6.28
C GLU A 259 -2.96 -20.37 -5.41
N ASP A 260 -3.01 -21.56 -6.03
CA ASP A 260 -3.19 -22.82 -5.32
C ASP A 260 -1.87 -23.28 -4.68
N ILE A 261 -1.61 -22.83 -3.46
CA ILE A 261 -0.43 -23.23 -2.69
C ILE A 261 -0.65 -24.57 -1.99
N SER A 262 0.19 -25.56 -2.27
CA SER A 262 0.18 -26.84 -1.56
C SER A 262 0.82 -26.75 -0.17
N ALA A 263 0.43 -27.66 0.73
CA ALA A 263 1.06 -27.77 2.05
C ALA A 263 2.58 -28.01 1.95
N ASP A 264 3.03 -28.84 1.01
CA ASP A 264 4.45 -29.16 0.87
C ASP A 264 5.26 -27.92 0.44
N GLN A 265 4.73 -27.08 -0.44
CA GLN A 265 5.33 -25.79 -0.79
C GLN A 265 5.39 -24.85 0.42
N ALA A 266 4.28 -24.72 1.15
CA ALA A 266 4.20 -23.84 2.31
C ALA A 266 5.17 -24.23 3.44
N PHE A 267 5.29 -25.52 3.77
CA PHE A 267 6.19 -25.98 4.83
C PHE A 267 7.64 -26.17 4.40
N SER A 268 7.91 -26.24 3.09
CA SER A 268 9.28 -26.18 2.57
C SER A 268 9.78 -24.75 2.39
N PHE A 269 8.91 -23.75 2.59
CA PHE A 269 9.19 -22.33 2.36
C PHE A 269 9.76 -22.08 0.96
N GLU A 270 9.13 -22.67 -0.06
CA GLU A 270 9.54 -22.48 -1.45
C GLU A 270 9.52 -20.98 -1.80
N PRO A 271 10.61 -20.40 -2.35
CA PRO A 271 10.60 -19.00 -2.74
C PRO A 271 9.51 -18.70 -3.79
N SER A 272 8.80 -17.59 -3.63
CA SER A 272 7.85 -17.12 -4.64
C SER A 272 8.58 -16.82 -5.95
N PRO A 273 8.02 -17.20 -7.12
CA PRO A 273 8.47 -16.72 -8.43
C PRO A 273 8.56 -15.20 -8.50
N ASP A 274 7.75 -14.48 -7.72
CA ASP A 274 7.74 -13.02 -7.68
C ASP A 274 9.03 -12.44 -7.08
N THR A 275 9.77 -13.22 -6.28
CA THR A 275 11.09 -12.80 -5.77
C THR A 275 12.19 -12.80 -6.83
N MET A 276 11.93 -13.42 -7.99
CA MET A 276 12.90 -13.48 -9.08
C MET A 276 13.06 -12.10 -9.71
N PRO A 277 14.29 -11.67 -10.02
CA PRO A 277 14.49 -10.44 -10.78
C PRO A 277 13.94 -10.58 -12.21
N ILE A 278 13.55 -9.47 -12.83
CA ILE A 278 13.20 -9.43 -14.25
C ILE A 278 14.52 -9.31 -15.04
N SER A 279 14.82 -10.32 -15.84
CA SER A 279 16.02 -10.38 -16.68
C SER A 279 15.94 -9.43 -17.89
N GLU A 280 17.08 -9.11 -18.50
CA GLU A 280 17.11 -8.24 -19.69
C GLU A 280 16.28 -8.80 -20.87
N GLU A 281 16.29 -10.12 -21.07
CA GLU A 281 15.48 -10.76 -22.11
C GLU A 281 13.97 -10.57 -21.84
N GLU A 282 13.56 -10.71 -20.57
CA GLU A 282 12.18 -10.48 -20.16
C GLU A 282 11.78 -9.01 -20.31
N LYS A 283 12.68 -8.06 -20.00
CA LYS A 283 12.45 -6.63 -20.21
C LYS A 283 12.16 -6.32 -21.68
N ASP A 284 12.95 -6.88 -22.60
CA ASP A 284 12.74 -6.70 -24.04
C ASP A 284 11.40 -7.27 -24.51
N LYS A 285 10.97 -8.41 -23.95
CA LYS A 285 9.66 -9.00 -24.24
C LYS A 285 8.52 -8.14 -23.67
N CYS A 286 8.64 -7.69 -22.42
CA CYS A 286 7.66 -6.81 -21.79
C CYS A 286 7.52 -5.49 -22.53
N LEU A 287 8.63 -4.89 -22.98
CA LEU A 287 8.61 -3.67 -23.76
C LEU A 287 7.80 -3.85 -25.06
N LYS A 288 7.98 -4.99 -25.74
CA LYS A 288 7.19 -5.33 -26.93
C LYS A 288 5.72 -5.52 -26.59
N ALA A 289 5.40 -6.17 -25.47
CA ALA A 289 4.02 -6.35 -25.01
C ALA A 289 3.33 -4.99 -24.74
N VAL A 290 4.01 -4.08 -24.03
CA VAL A 290 3.55 -2.71 -23.80
C VAL A 290 3.34 -1.97 -25.12
N GLN A 291 4.30 -2.06 -26.05
CA GLN A 291 4.20 -1.42 -27.36
C GLN A 291 3.00 -1.96 -28.16
N ILE A 292 2.79 -3.28 -28.19
CA ILE A 292 1.64 -3.91 -28.86
C ILE A 292 0.34 -3.42 -28.25
N PHE A 293 0.23 -3.46 -26.92
CA PHE A 293 -0.95 -2.98 -26.20
C PHE A 293 -1.28 -1.53 -26.55
N LEU A 294 -0.30 -0.62 -26.45
CA LEU A 294 -0.52 0.81 -26.75
C LEU A 294 -0.88 1.05 -28.22
N ARG A 295 -0.35 0.24 -29.15
CA ARG A 295 -0.73 0.30 -30.58
C ARG A 295 -2.18 -0.10 -30.84
N GLN A 296 -2.78 -0.91 -29.97
CA GLN A 296 -4.17 -1.35 -30.08
C GLN A 296 -5.12 -0.35 -29.43
N GLU A 297 -4.86 0.03 -28.17
CA GLU A 297 -5.78 0.88 -27.40
C GLU A 297 -5.57 2.38 -27.65
N TYR A 298 -4.35 2.79 -27.99
CA TYR A 298 -3.96 4.19 -28.19
C TYR A 298 -3.22 4.40 -29.52
N PRO A 299 -3.76 3.96 -30.68
CA PRO A 299 -3.02 3.83 -31.94
C PRO A 299 -2.33 5.12 -32.43
N ASN A 300 -2.85 6.29 -32.02
CA ASN A 300 -2.38 7.62 -32.44
C ASN A 300 -1.41 8.29 -31.45
N ASP A 301 -1.00 7.58 -30.39
CA ASP A 301 -0.23 8.14 -29.28
C ASP A 301 1.24 7.74 -29.27
N THR A 302 1.79 7.40 -30.43
CA THR A 302 3.23 7.09 -30.59
C THR A 302 4.09 8.21 -30.01
N GLY A 303 5.06 7.86 -29.17
CA GLY A 303 5.96 8.79 -28.49
C GLY A 303 5.35 9.59 -27.33
N LYS A 304 4.04 9.45 -27.06
CA LYS A 304 3.38 10.15 -25.95
C LYS A 304 3.45 9.39 -24.63
N TRP A 305 3.90 8.15 -24.62
CA TRP A 305 3.91 7.28 -23.45
C TRP A 305 5.33 6.96 -22.99
N ILE A 306 5.54 6.95 -21.68
CA ILE A 306 6.78 6.55 -21.02
C ILE A 306 6.49 5.32 -20.16
N LEU A 307 7.20 4.22 -20.41
CA LEU A 307 7.25 3.09 -19.49
C LEU A 307 8.13 3.48 -18.30
N LEU A 308 7.52 3.66 -17.13
CA LEU A 308 8.19 4.05 -15.89
C LEU A 308 8.85 2.85 -15.24
N SER A 309 8.09 1.78 -15.00
CA SER A 309 8.56 0.62 -14.26
C SER A 309 7.94 -0.71 -14.70
N LEU A 310 8.65 -1.80 -14.40
CA LEU A 310 8.14 -3.18 -14.44
C LEU A 310 8.29 -3.81 -13.06
N HIS A 311 7.27 -4.45 -12.52
CA HIS A 311 7.38 -5.29 -11.31
C HIS A 311 6.72 -6.64 -11.52
N ARG A 312 7.24 -7.68 -10.87
CA ARG A 312 6.63 -9.01 -10.90
C ARG A 312 5.79 -9.19 -9.65
N ASP A 313 4.55 -9.62 -9.84
CA ASP A 313 3.60 -9.81 -8.75
C ASP A 313 2.48 -10.78 -9.17
N HIS A 314 2.13 -11.73 -8.29
CA HIS A 314 1.06 -12.72 -8.47
C HIS A 314 1.12 -13.45 -9.84
N GLY A 315 2.31 -13.81 -10.30
CA GLY A 315 2.50 -14.50 -11.60
C GLY A 315 2.37 -13.61 -12.84
N TYR A 316 2.22 -12.30 -12.65
CA TYR A 316 2.20 -11.30 -13.71
C TYR A 316 3.42 -10.38 -13.63
N ILE A 317 3.70 -9.68 -14.73
CA ILE A 317 4.58 -8.53 -14.77
C ILE A 317 3.71 -7.30 -14.99
N HIS A 318 3.65 -6.44 -14.01
CA HIS A 318 2.92 -5.19 -14.06
C HIS A 318 3.82 -4.11 -14.67
N ALA A 319 3.39 -3.57 -15.80
CA ALA A 319 4.04 -2.45 -16.47
C ALA A 319 3.30 -1.15 -16.17
N THR A 320 3.98 -0.22 -15.51
CA THR A 320 3.45 1.12 -15.25
C THR A 320 3.86 2.07 -16.37
N VAL A 321 2.87 2.56 -17.11
CA VAL A 321 3.07 3.50 -18.21
C VAL A 321 2.44 4.84 -17.84
N LYS A 322 3.15 5.93 -18.12
CA LYS A 322 2.65 7.30 -17.88
C LYS A 322 2.66 8.11 -19.17
N ALA A 323 1.65 8.95 -19.37
CA ALA A 323 1.63 9.92 -20.44
C ALA A 323 2.72 10.98 -20.19
N ASN A 324 3.46 11.34 -21.24
CA ASN A 324 4.44 12.40 -21.24
C ASN A 324 3.77 13.77 -21.41
N THR A 325 2.95 14.16 -20.44
CA THR A 325 2.36 15.49 -20.38
C THR A 325 3.21 16.41 -19.50
N GLN A 326 3.34 17.68 -19.89
CA GLN A 326 4.02 18.69 -19.06
C GLN A 326 3.28 18.97 -17.74
N GLU A 327 2.02 18.55 -17.63
CA GLU A 327 1.15 18.80 -16.49
C GLU A 327 0.89 17.48 -15.75
N LYS A 328 1.05 17.48 -14.42
CA LYS A 328 0.72 16.33 -13.56
C LYS A 328 -0.79 16.36 -13.29
N SER A 329 -1.54 15.41 -13.82
CA SER A 329 -2.95 15.22 -13.45
C SER A 329 -3.03 14.12 -12.39
N VAL A 330 -3.78 14.34 -11.31
CA VAL A 330 -4.06 13.28 -10.31
C VAL A 330 -5.01 12.22 -10.89
N LEU A 331 -5.84 12.66 -11.84
CA LEU A 331 -6.91 11.90 -12.49
C LEU A 331 -6.44 11.07 -13.68
N THR A 332 -5.43 11.53 -14.43
CA THR A 332 -5.18 11.01 -15.79
C THR A 332 -3.72 10.67 -16.06
N GLY A 333 -3.53 9.80 -17.05
CA GLY A 333 -2.22 9.56 -17.65
C GLY A 333 -1.35 8.51 -16.98
N LYS A 334 -1.89 7.60 -16.15
CA LYS A 334 -1.18 6.40 -15.65
C LYS A 334 -1.99 5.15 -15.99
N ILE A 335 -1.35 4.22 -16.70
CA ILE A 335 -1.90 2.90 -17.07
C ILE A 335 -1.04 1.84 -16.39
N MET A 336 -1.68 0.87 -15.75
CA MET A 336 -1.03 -0.35 -15.29
C MET A 336 -1.44 -1.48 -16.23
N ILE A 337 -0.48 -2.07 -16.93
CA ILE A 337 -0.69 -3.18 -17.86
C ILE A 337 -0.23 -4.47 -17.18
N PHE A 338 -1.11 -5.48 -17.14
CA PHE A 338 -0.81 -6.82 -16.65
C PHE A 338 -0.27 -7.65 -17.80
N ILE A 339 0.97 -8.11 -17.69
CA ILE A 339 1.64 -8.97 -18.67
C ILE A 339 1.78 -10.35 -18.04
N ASP A 340 1.33 -11.40 -18.73
CA ASP A 340 1.52 -12.76 -18.24
C ASP A 340 3.02 -13.12 -18.21
N ALA A 341 3.53 -13.56 -17.05
CA ALA A 341 4.97 -13.73 -16.85
C ALA A 341 5.58 -14.91 -17.65
N TYR A 342 4.76 -15.79 -18.22
CA TYR A 342 5.22 -16.95 -18.99
C TYR A 342 5.20 -16.68 -20.50
N THR A 343 4.13 -16.06 -20.99
CA THR A 343 3.89 -15.79 -22.40
C THR A 343 4.40 -14.42 -22.84
N PHE A 344 4.55 -13.48 -21.89
CA PHE A 344 4.87 -12.08 -22.13
C PHE A 344 3.84 -11.38 -23.03
N GLU A 345 2.58 -11.80 -22.97
CA GLU A 345 1.46 -11.11 -23.60
C GLU A 345 0.79 -10.17 -22.60
N ALA A 346 0.39 -8.98 -23.06
CA ALA A 346 -0.53 -8.15 -22.28
C ALA A 346 -1.87 -8.88 -22.17
N VAL A 347 -2.36 -9.08 -20.94
CA VAL A 347 -3.58 -9.84 -20.67
C VAL A 347 -4.69 -8.99 -20.08
N ASN A 348 -4.36 -7.93 -19.34
CA ASN A 348 -5.34 -6.99 -18.84
C ASN A 348 -4.69 -5.62 -18.58
N TYR A 349 -5.47 -4.59 -18.28
CA TYR A 349 -4.96 -3.30 -17.87
C TYR A 349 -5.95 -2.53 -16.99
N ILE A 350 -5.42 -1.60 -16.21
CA ILE A 350 -6.19 -0.57 -15.51
C ILE A 350 -5.71 0.77 -16.04
N ASP A 351 -6.60 1.48 -16.74
CA ASP A 351 -6.44 2.90 -17.04
C ASP A 351 -7.23 3.72 -16.03
N ARG A 352 -6.51 4.51 -15.23
CA ARG A 352 -7.08 5.38 -14.22
C ARG A 352 -8.11 6.35 -14.78
N GLN A 353 -7.86 6.91 -15.97
CA GLN A 353 -8.78 7.86 -16.60
C GLN A 353 -10.09 7.18 -17.00
N GLN A 354 -10.00 6.01 -17.64
CA GLN A 354 -11.19 5.22 -17.99
C GLN A 354 -11.97 4.78 -16.76
N MET A 355 -11.28 4.34 -15.70
CA MET A 355 -11.90 3.94 -14.44
C MET A 355 -12.71 5.08 -13.83
N PHE A 356 -12.12 6.28 -13.69
CA PHE A 356 -12.83 7.43 -13.14
C PHE A 356 -14.01 7.86 -14.02
N LYS A 357 -13.87 7.76 -15.34
CA LYS A 357 -14.97 8.01 -16.27
C LYS A 357 -16.11 7.01 -16.10
N MET A 358 -15.81 5.71 -16.02
CA MET A 358 -16.81 4.65 -15.85
C MET A 358 -17.60 4.79 -14.55
N CYS A 359 -16.95 5.25 -13.47
CA CYS A 359 -17.61 5.53 -12.20
C CYS A 359 -18.40 6.87 -12.20
N GLY A 360 -18.49 7.57 -13.34
CA GLY A 360 -19.20 8.85 -13.48
C GLY A 360 -18.50 10.05 -12.82
N MET A 361 -17.28 9.88 -12.31
CA MET A 361 -16.57 10.93 -11.55
C MET A 361 -16.09 12.09 -12.44
N LEU A 362 -15.96 11.87 -13.75
CA LEU A 362 -15.42 12.86 -14.70
C LEU A 362 -16.47 13.48 -15.62
N ASP A 363 -17.66 12.88 -15.75
CA ASP A 363 -18.62 13.25 -16.81
C ASP A 363 -19.31 14.61 -16.58
N GLU A 364 -19.29 15.12 -15.34
CA GLU A 364 -19.93 16.38 -14.97
C GLU A 364 -18.94 17.54 -14.73
N LEU A 365 -17.64 17.25 -14.66
CA LEU A 365 -16.64 18.25 -14.27
C LEU A 365 -16.37 19.26 -15.39
N GLN A 366 -16.51 20.54 -15.06
CA GLN A 366 -16.12 21.64 -15.94
C GLN A 366 -14.59 21.72 -16.10
N SER A 367 -14.14 22.18 -17.27
CA SER A 367 -12.72 22.43 -17.55
C SER A 367 -12.12 23.46 -16.58
N PRO A 368 -10.80 23.40 -16.32
CA PRO A 368 -10.15 24.30 -15.39
C PRO A 368 -10.22 25.76 -15.83
N ASP A 369 -10.34 26.64 -14.84
CA ASP A 369 -10.26 28.08 -15.03
C ASP A 369 -8.88 28.48 -15.59
N LYS A 370 -8.83 29.62 -16.29
CA LYS A 370 -7.58 30.13 -16.84
C LYS A 370 -6.60 30.45 -15.71
N ILE A 371 -5.43 29.84 -15.79
CA ILE A 371 -4.32 30.09 -14.86
C ILE A 371 -3.84 31.55 -14.99
N THR A 372 -3.69 32.19 -13.84
CA THR A 372 -3.22 33.58 -13.74
C THR A 372 -1.95 33.72 -12.91
N LEU A 373 -1.64 32.73 -12.06
CA LEU A 373 -0.55 32.75 -11.10
C LEU A 373 0.68 31.99 -11.60
N SER A 374 1.89 32.47 -11.28
CA SER A 374 3.14 31.73 -11.52
C SER A 374 3.45 30.73 -10.39
N LYS A 375 4.33 29.76 -10.66
CA LYS A 375 4.83 28.81 -9.65
C LYS A 375 5.57 29.52 -8.52
N GLU A 376 6.33 30.57 -8.84
CA GLU A 376 7.07 31.37 -7.87
C GLU A 376 6.12 32.14 -6.94
N GLU A 377 5.09 32.77 -7.49
CA GLU A 377 4.07 33.47 -6.69
C GLU A 377 3.27 32.50 -5.81
N ALA A 378 2.98 31.29 -6.31
CA ALA A 378 2.36 30.24 -5.52
C ALA A 378 3.26 29.76 -4.38
N PHE A 379 4.57 29.58 -4.63
CA PHE A 379 5.51 29.18 -3.60
C PHE A 379 5.60 30.20 -2.47
N GLU A 380 5.66 31.50 -2.76
CA GLU A 380 5.68 32.54 -1.73
C GLU A 380 4.45 32.48 -0.82
N LYS A 381 3.28 32.12 -1.38
CA LYS A 381 2.05 31.90 -0.60
C LYS A 381 2.09 30.63 0.24
N LEU A 382 2.71 29.55 -0.26
CA LEU A 382 2.82 28.27 0.45
C LEU A 382 3.92 28.27 1.52
N ARG A 383 4.89 29.18 1.44
CA ARG A 383 6.10 29.19 2.26
C ARG A 383 5.84 29.11 3.77
N GLU A 384 4.80 29.78 4.26
CA GLU A 384 4.43 29.78 5.69
C GLU A 384 3.68 28.53 6.16
N TYR A 385 3.23 27.69 5.21
CA TYR A 385 2.49 26.44 5.45
C TYR A 385 3.36 25.19 5.26
N LEU A 386 4.63 25.35 4.89
CA LEU A 386 5.55 24.23 4.73
C LEU A 386 5.88 23.61 6.09
N GLU A 387 5.78 22.29 6.15
CA GLU A 387 6.14 21.51 7.33
C GLU A 387 7.38 20.67 7.03
N LEU A 388 8.35 20.72 7.94
CA LEU A 388 9.55 19.90 7.88
C LEU A 388 9.70 19.15 9.20
N THR A 389 9.36 17.86 9.19
CA THR A 389 9.36 17.02 10.39
C THR A 389 10.41 15.90 10.30
N PRO A 390 11.11 15.55 11.39
CA PRO A 390 12.02 14.40 11.39
C PRO A 390 11.24 13.10 11.16
N ILE A 391 11.80 12.21 10.33
CA ILE A 391 11.28 10.87 10.08
C ILE A 391 12.43 9.93 9.74
N TYR A 392 12.35 8.66 10.12
CA TYR A 392 13.24 7.62 9.61
C TYR A 392 12.64 6.99 8.35
N VAL A 393 13.40 6.97 7.27
CA VAL A 393 12.98 6.37 5.99
C VAL A 393 13.88 5.19 5.68
N PHE A 394 13.31 4.05 5.29
CA PHE A 394 14.12 2.93 4.83
C PHE A 394 14.77 3.27 3.47
N ASP A 395 16.08 3.44 3.45
CA ASP A 395 16.84 3.65 2.22
C ASP A 395 17.20 2.29 1.62
N PHE A 396 16.51 1.89 0.57
CA PHE A 396 16.70 0.59 -0.09
C PHE A 396 18.08 0.41 -0.71
N ALA A 397 18.73 1.50 -1.14
CA ALA A 397 20.10 1.42 -1.64
C ALA A 397 21.08 1.09 -0.52
N GLN A 398 20.84 1.60 0.69
CA GLN A 398 21.67 1.35 1.87
C GLN A 398 21.20 0.17 2.74
N LYS A 399 19.97 -0.32 2.52
CA LYS A 399 19.29 -1.36 3.31
C LYS A 399 19.23 -1.04 4.82
N GLN A 400 18.97 0.22 5.15
CA GLN A 400 18.89 0.69 6.53
C GLN A 400 17.94 1.88 6.64
N TYR A 401 17.39 2.10 7.83
CA TYR A 401 16.64 3.32 8.13
C TYR A 401 17.60 4.49 8.32
N VAL A 402 17.38 5.56 7.56
CA VAL A 402 18.15 6.80 7.62
C VAL A 402 17.27 7.94 8.09
N LEU A 403 17.82 8.84 8.91
CA LEU A 403 17.10 10.01 9.38
C LEU A 403 16.93 11.00 8.22
N CYS A 404 15.71 11.46 8.01
CA CYS A 404 15.30 12.39 6.97
C CYS A 404 14.43 13.51 7.56
N GLY A 405 14.31 14.62 6.84
CA GLY A 405 13.21 15.56 6.98
C GLY A 405 12.12 15.22 5.98
N LYS A 406 10.91 14.91 6.45
CA LYS A 406 9.71 14.87 5.62
C LYS A 406 9.29 16.31 5.35
N LEU A 407 9.36 16.73 4.09
CA LEU A 407 8.88 18.01 3.63
C LEU A 407 7.45 17.81 3.09
N ASP A 408 6.48 18.46 3.72
CA ASP A 408 5.06 18.32 3.44
C ASP A 408 4.36 19.70 3.46
N CYS A 409 3.16 19.79 2.90
CA CYS A 409 2.28 20.94 2.98
C CYS A 409 0.82 20.50 2.81
N HIS A 410 0.00 20.77 3.83
CA HIS A 410 -1.44 20.45 3.80
C HIS A 410 -2.28 21.45 3.00
N TYR A 411 -1.64 22.42 2.34
CA TYR A 411 -2.29 23.48 1.58
C TYR A 411 -1.79 23.52 0.14
N GLY A 412 -2.70 23.89 -0.76
CA GLY A 412 -2.44 24.23 -2.15
C GLY A 412 -2.79 25.68 -2.44
N VAL A 413 -2.43 26.16 -3.63
CA VAL A 413 -2.84 27.47 -4.14
C VAL A 413 -3.62 27.27 -5.42
N ASP A 414 -4.87 27.74 -5.47
CA ASP A 414 -5.64 27.80 -6.71
C ASP A 414 -4.89 28.68 -7.72
N ALA A 415 -4.53 28.10 -8.86
CA ALA A 415 -3.70 28.73 -9.87
C ALA A 415 -4.46 29.80 -10.70
N ALA A 416 -5.78 29.83 -10.62
CA ALA A 416 -6.63 30.81 -11.29
C ALA A 416 -6.96 32.01 -10.39
N SER A 417 -7.24 31.78 -9.09
CA SER A 417 -7.62 32.84 -8.13
C SER A 417 -6.45 33.32 -7.25
N GLY A 418 -5.45 32.47 -7.02
CA GLY A 418 -4.37 32.70 -6.06
C GLY A 418 -4.76 32.51 -4.60
N GLU A 419 -5.92 31.90 -4.33
CA GLU A 419 -6.39 31.56 -2.98
C GLU A 419 -5.63 30.36 -2.42
N VAL A 420 -5.26 30.41 -1.13
CA VAL A 420 -4.67 29.27 -0.41
C VAL A 420 -5.80 28.40 0.10
N ILE A 421 -5.78 27.12 -0.25
CA ILE A 421 -6.86 26.16 0.02
C ILE A 421 -6.32 24.94 0.75
N PRO A 422 -7.00 24.41 1.77
CA PRO A 422 -6.61 23.14 2.39
C PRO A 422 -6.78 21.99 1.39
N LEU A 423 -5.76 21.15 1.21
CA LEU A 423 -5.82 20.02 0.27
C LEU A 423 -6.82 18.94 0.68
N GLN A 424 -7.20 18.88 1.96
CA GLN A 424 -8.24 17.97 2.47
C GLN A 424 -9.67 18.39 2.07
N ASP A 425 -9.86 19.66 1.68
CA ASP A 425 -11.16 20.24 1.33
C ASP A 425 -11.41 20.23 -0.19
N ILE A 426 -10.52 19.58 -0.95
CA ILE A 426 -10.57 19.39 -2.41
C ILE A 426 -10.61 17.90 -2.71
#